data_AF-A0A4Y6V4T0-F1
#
_entry.id   AF-A0A4Y6V4T0-F1
#
_cell.length_a   1.000
_cell.length_b   1.000
_cell.length_c   1.000
_cell.angle_alpha   90.00
_cell.angle_beta   90.00
_cell.angle_gamma   90.00
#
_symmetry.space_group_name_H-M   'P 1'
#
loop_
_entity.id
_entity.type
_entity.pdbx_description
1 polymer ?
#
loop_
_entity_poly.entity_id
_entity_poly.type
_entity_poly.pdbx_seq_one_letter_code
_entity_poly.pdbx_strand_id
1 'polypeptide(L)'
;MPRKEQNPPFNYDKSVNRLATKAGGCAAHCVVQVMQNNRAGLVRESASLLRHLGKIWQKRSIDTQDVWEELEARLQLAEELREQGIRPTKNGRYRSTKLP
;
A
#
# COMPACT_ATOMS: atom_id res chain seq x y z
N MET A 1 3.79 16.98 -3.99
CA MET A 1 3.26 16.82 -2.62
C MET A 1 2.14 17.83 -2.44
N PRO A 2 0.87 17.41 -2.34
CA PRO A 2 -0.23 18.34 -2.11
C PRO A 2 0.01 19.12 -0.81
N ARG A 3 -0.37 20.41 -0.78
CA ARG A 3 -0.21 21.25 0.43
C ARG A 3 -1.03 20.65 1.57
N LYS A 4 -0.57 20.77 2.82
CA LYS A 4 -1.29 20.26 4.02
C LYS A 4 -2.75 20.75 4.10
N GLU A 5 -3.04 21.93 3.58
CA GLU A 5 -4.41 22.48 3.50
C GLU A 5 -5.35 21.64 2.63
N GLN A 6 -4.81 20.90 1.65
CA GLN A 6 -5.59 20.03 0.75
C GLN A 6 -5.80 18.62 1.31
N ASN A 7 -5.08 18.23 2.37
CA ASN A 7 -5.21 16.90 2.98
C ASN A 7 -5.12 16.99 4.51
N PRO A 8 -6.23 17.33 5.18
CA PRO A 8 -6.25 17.46 6.63
C PRO A 8 -5.98 16.09 7.30
N PRO A 9 -5.28 16.07 8.45
CA PRO A 9 -5.02 14.84 9.17
C PRO A 9 -6.32 14.20 9.65
N PHE A 10 -6.35 12.86 9.72
CA PHE A 10 -7.49 12.17 10.31
C PHE A 10 -7.63 12.49 11.80
N ASN A 11 -8.87 12.61 12.26
CA ASN A 11 -9.18 12.69 13.69
C ASN A 11 -8.71 11.43 14.43
N TYR A 12 -8.27 11.60 15.67
CA TYR A 12 -7.88 10.46 16.51
C TYR A 12 -9.07 9.52 16.72
N ASP A 13 -8.87 8.22 16.45
CA ASP A 13 -9.84 7.16 16.73
C ASP A 13 -9.09 5.92 17.25
N LYS A 14 -9.34 5.58 18.52
CA LYS A 14 -8.73 4.43 19.20
C LYS A 14 -9.02 3.11 18.47
N SER A 15 -10.20 2.96 17.88
CA SER A 15 -10.58 1.76 17.14
C SER A 15 -9.81 1.63 15.82
N VAL A 16 -9.57 2.75 15.12
CA VAL A 16 -8.72 2.79 13.93
C VAL A 16 -7.27 2.47 14.30
N ASN A 17 -6.76 3.02 15.40
CA ASN A 17 -5.39 2.72 15.86
C ASN A 17 -5.22 1.22 16.14
N ARG A 18 -6.20 0.58 16.78
CA ARG A 18 -6.17 -0.88 16.99
C ARG A 18 -6.17 -1.66 15.67
N LEU A 19 -6.94 -1.22 14.67
CA LEU A 19 -6.92 -1.83 13.34
C LEU A 19 -5.57 -1.63 12.65
N ALA A 20 -4.96 -0.45 12.77
CA ALA A 20 -3.64 -0.15 12.23
C ALA A 20 -2.55 -1.03 12.85
N THR A 21 -2.57 -1.23 14.17
CA THR A 21 -1.66 -2.18 14.84
C THR A 21 -1.83 -3.59 14.31
N LYS A 22 -3.07 -4.05 14.09
CA LYS A 22 -3.34 -5.37 13.52
C LYS A 22 -2.87 -5.50 12.08
N ALA A 23 -3.09 -4.47 11.25
CA ALA A 23 -2.59 -4.43 9.88
C ALA A 23 -1.06 -4.52 9.86
N GLY A 24 -0.37 -3.75 10.70
CA GLY A 24 1.09 -3.82 10.86
C GLY A 24 1.58 -5.20 11.28
N GLY A 25 0.89 -5.84 12.22
CA GLY A 25 1.19 -7.23 12.62
C GLY A 25 1.04 -8.23 11.48
N CYS A 26 -0.05 -8.16 10.71
CA CYS A 26 -0.25 -9.02 9.53
C CYS A 26 0.83 -8.78 8.46
N ALA A 27 1.26 -7.53 8.24
CA ALA A 27 2.36 -7.24 7.32
C ALA A 27 3.68 -7.89 7.78
N ALA A 28 4.01 -7.79 9.07
CA ALA A 28 5.17 -8.47 9.63
C ALA A 28 5.07 -9.99 9.51
N HIS A 29 3.88 -10.57 9.72
CA HIS A 29 3.65 -11.98 9.51
C HIS A 29 3.84 -12.40 8.06
N CYS A 30 3.38 -11.63 7.06
CA CYS A 30 3.66 -11.91 5.65
C CYS A 30 5.17 -12.07 5.38
N VAL A 31 5.99 -11.17 5.95
CA VAL A 31 7.46 -11.26 5.84
C VAL A 31 7.98 -12.57 6.42
N VAL A 32 7.51 -12.96 7.62
CA VAL A 32 7.87 -14.23 8.24
C VAL A 32 7.47 -15.43 7.37
N GLN A 33 6.26 -15.41 6.79
CA GLN A 33 5.79 -16.49 5.92
C GLN A 33 6.66 -16.64 4.66
N VAL A 34 7.14 -15.52 4.08
CA VAL A 34 8.11 -15.54 2.98
C VAL A 34 9.43 -16.16 3.44
N MET A 35 9.99 -15.73 4.58
CA MET A 35 11.25 -16.26 5.11
C MET A 35 11.18 -17.77 5.39
N GLN A 36 10.00 -18.28 5.71
CA GLN A 36 9.74 -19.70 5.96
C GLN A 36 9.38 -20.50 4.70
N ASN A 37 9.37 -19.88 3.51
CA ASN A 37 8.88 -20.48 2.26
C ASN A 37 7.45 -21.06 2.39
N ASN A 38 6.61 -20.47 3.24
CA ASN A 38 5.25 -20.95 3.50
C ASN A 38 4.23 -20.23 2.61
N ARG A 39 3.99 -20.78 1.42
CA ARG A 39 3.02 -20.21 0.45
C ARG A 39 1.61 -20.09 1.03
N ALA A 40 1.12 -21.12 1.71
CA ALA A 40 -0.25 -21.12 2.26
C ALA A 40 -0.39 -20.09 3.39
N GLY A 41 0.63 -19.98 4.24
CA GLY A 41 0.71 -18.96 5.28
C GLY A 41 0.73 -17.56 4.68
N LEU A 42 1.53 -17.33 3.63
CA LEU A 42 1.61 -16.02 2.98
C LEU A 42 0.26 -15.57 2.43
N VAL A 43 -0.50 -16.47 1.79
CA VAL A 43 -1.86 -16.16 1.30
C VAL A 43 -2.78 -15.74 2.45
N ARG A 44 -2.76 -16.47 3.58
CA ARG A 44 -3.62 -16.20 4.75
C ARG A 44 -3.29 -14.87 5.42
N GLU A 45 -2.01 -14.58 5.62
CA GLU A 45 -1.58 -13.32 6.25
C GLU A 45 -1.81 -12.12 5.33
N SER A 46 -1.63 -12.30 4.01
CA SER A 46 -1.92 -11.27 3.01
C SER A 46 -3.42 -10.93 2.98
N ALA A 47 -4.30 -11.93 3.00
CA ALA A 47 -5.74 -11.72 3.11
C ALA A 47 -6.12 -11.00 4.41
N SER A 48 -5.46 -11.34 5.53
CA SER A 48 -5.68 -10.68 6.81
C SER A 48 -5.22 -9.22 6.80
N LEU A 49 -4.08 -8.92 6.18
CA LEU A 49 -3.59 -7.57 5.97
C LEU A 49 -4.60 -6.73 5.19
N LEU A 50 -5.02 -7.19 4.00
CA LEU A 50 -5.98 -6.49 3.15
C LEU A 50 -7.32 -6.26 3.87
N ARG A 51 -7.81 -7.27 4.61
CA ARG A 51 -9.05 -7.13 5.40
C ARG A 51 -8.94 -6.06 6.48
N HIS A 52 -7.81 -5.95 7.18
CA HIS A 52 -7.62 -4.89 8.18
C HIS A 52 -7.48 -3.52 7.52
N LEU A 53 -6.77 -3.42 6.39
CA LEU A 53 -6.68 -2.18 5.60
C LEU A 53 -8.06 -1.70 5.13
N GLY A 54 -8.89 -2.60 4.56
CA GLY A 54 -10.25 -2.26 4.14
C GLY A 54 -11.12 -1.71 5.28
N LYS A 55 -10.99 -2.26 6.49
CA LYS A 55 -11.70 -1.72 7.67
C LYS A 55 -11.20 -0.35 8.09
N ILE A 56 -9.91 -0.05 7.89
CA ILE A 56 -9.35 1.28 8.15
C ILE A 56 -9.93 2.27 7.14
N TRP A 57 -9.93 1.93 5.85
CA TRP A 57 -10.51 2.77 4.79
C TRP A 57 -11.97 3.11 5.08
N GLN A 58 -12.78 2.09 5.38
CA GLN A 58 -14.19 2.29 5.75
C GLN A 58 -14.36 3.26 6.93
N LYS A 59 -13.55 3.12 8.00
CA LYS A 59 -13.61 4.02 9.17
C LYS A 59 -13.07 5.42 8.91
N ARG A 60 -12.33 5.61 7.83
CA ARG A 60 -11.82 6.91 7.38
C ARG A 60 -12.62 7.50 6.23
N SER A 61 -13.75 6.88 5.87
CA SER A 61 -14.58 7.28 4.74
C SER A 61 -13.79 7.35 3.43
N ILE A 62 -12.83 6.44 3.26
CA ILE A 62 -12.08 6.25 2.02
C ILE A 62 -12.80 5.15 1.25
N ASP A 63 -13.19 5.43 0.00
CA ASP A 63 -13.73 4.39 -0.86
C ASP A 63 -12.61 3.41 -1.23
N THR A 64 -12.93 2.13 -1.22
CA THR A 64 -12.00 1.11 -1.67
C THR A 64 -11.68 1.27 -3.15
N GLN A 65 -12.62 1.77 -3.94
CA GLN A 65 -12.43 2.08 -5.35
C GLN A 65 -11.36 3.15 -5.56
N ASP A 66 -11.36 4.23 -4.77
CA ASP A 66 -10.33 5.29 -4.84
C ASP A 66 -8.91 4.71 -4.66
N VAL A 67 -8.75 3.72 -3.77
CA VAL A 67 -7.45 3.08 -3.52
C VAL A 67 -7.02 2.23 -4.71
N TRP A 68 -7.95 1.51 -5.34
CA TRP A 68 -7.65 0.71 -6.53
C TRP A 68 -7.38 1.58 -7.75
N GLU A 69 -8.09 2.68 -7.92
CA GLU A 69 -7.84 3.65 -8.99
C GLU A 69 -6.48 4.31 -8.83
N GLU A 70 -6.09 4.69 -7.61
CA GLU A 70 -4.74 5.18 -7.32
C GLU A 70 -3.67 4.10 -7.64
N LEU A 71 -3.93 2.84 -7.31
CA LEU A 71 -3.00 1.75 -7.65
C LEU A 71 -2.88 1.56 -9.16
N GLU A 72 -4.01 1.56 -9.87
CA GLU A 72 -4.04 1.42 -11.33
C GLU A 72 -3.32 2.60 -12.00
N ALA A 73 -3.58 3.83 -11.57
CA ALA A 73 -2.90 5.02 -12.09
C ALA A 73 -1.37 4.92 -11.95
N ARG A 74 -0.87 4.38 -10.83
CA ARG A 74 0.57 4.14 -10.63
C ARG A 74 1.12 3.07 -11.55
N LEU A 75 0.36 2.01 -11.81
CA LEU A 75 0.75 0.93 -12.73
C LEU A 75 0.75 1.42 -14.17
N GLN A 76 -0.27 2.15 -14.59
CA GLN A 76 -0.36 2.75 -15.92
C GLN A 76 0.81 3.71 -16.16
N LEU A 77 1.09 4.61 -15.20
CA LEU A 77 2.22 5.52 -15.29
C LEU A 77 3.57 4.78 -15.37
N ALA A 78 3.70 3.63 -14.68
CA ALA A 78 4.88 2.79 -14.80
C ALA A 78 5.09 2.25 -16.21
N GLU A 79 3.99 1.84 -16.84
CA GLU A 79 4.00 1.31 -18.20
C GLU A 79 4.34 2.39 -19.21
N GLU A 80 3.71 3.56 -19.13
CA GLU A 80 3.98 4.71 -20.01
C GLU A 80 5.46 5.14 -19.95
N LEU A 81 6.02 5.24 -18.75
CA LEU A 81 7.44 5.57 -18.58
C LEU A 81 8.35 4.49 -19.18
N ARG A 82 7.97 3.22 -19.08
CA ARG A 82 8.71 2.10 -19.68
C ARG A 82 8.71 2.18 -21.20
N GLU A 83 7.57 2.46 -21.81
CA GLU A 83 7.41 2.61 -23.26
C GLU A 83 8.21 3.80 -23.82
N GLN A 84 8.25 4.91 -23.07
CA GLN A 84 9.05 6.10 -23.42
C GLN A 84 10.56 5.91 -23.22
N GLY A 85 11.00 4.73 -22.76
CA GLY A 85 12.40 4.46 -22.43
C GLY A 85 12.91 5.20 -21.19
N ILE A 86 12.03 5.89 -20.46
CA ILE A 86 12.33 6.60 -19.22
C ILE A 86 12.40 5.59 -18.09
N ARG A 87 13.60 5.09 -17.83
CA ARG A 87 13.83 4.20 -16.68
C ARG A 87 14.02 5.04 -15.42
N PRO A 88 13.30 4.78 -14.31
CA PRO A 88 13.58 5.41 -13.03
C PRO A 88 14.95 4.94 -12.52
N THR A 89 16.01 5.61 -12.98
CA THR A 89 17.37 5.38 -12.51
C THR A 89 17.75 6.48 -11.54
N LYS A 90 18.31 6.10 -10.38
CA LYS A 90 19.06 7.03 -9.53
C LYS A 90 20.48 6.50 -9.46
N ASN A 91 21.45 7.26 -9.94
CA ASN A 91 22.86 6.86 -10.01
C ASN A 91 23.08 5.54 -10.78
N GLY A 92 22.41 5.35 -11.92
CA GLY A 92 22.60 4.17 -12.78
C GLY A 92 22.02 2.85 -12.27
N ARG A 93 21.30 2.84 -11.13
CA ARG A 93 20.60 1.66 -10.61
C ARG A 93 19.10 1.77 -10.80
N TYR A 94 18.48 0.68 -11.27
CA TYR A 94 17.03 0.56 -11.38
C TYR A 94 16.39 0.67 -9.99
N ARG A 95 15.45 1.60 -9.79
CA ARG A 95 14.64 1.68 -8.57
C ARG A 95 13.16 1.66 -8.90
N SER A 96 12.50 0.56 -8.57
CA SER A 96 11.03 0.43 -8.59
C SER A 96 10.33 1.46 -7.68
N THR A 97 11.01 2.00 -6.65
CA THR A 97 10.45 2.91 -5.64
C THR A 97 10.23 4.36 -6.11
N LYS A 98 10.25 4.62 -7.41
CA LYS A 98 10.04 5.96 -8.01
C LYS A 98 9.09 5.87 -9.20
N LEU A 99 7.99 5.18 -8.99
CA LEU A 99 6.76 5.54 -9.68
C LEU A 99 6.14 6.69 -8.86
N PRO A 100 5.70 7.78 -9.51
CA PRO A 100 5.04 8.91 -8.83
C PRO A 100 3.92 8.47 -7.89
#